data_AF-A0A3D4CIL6-F1
#
_entry.id   AF-A0A3D4CIL6-F1
#
_cell.length_a   1.000
_cell.length_b   1.000
_cell.length_c   1.000
_cell.angle_alpha   90.00
_cell.angle_beta   90.00
_cell.angle_gamma   90.00
#
_symmetry.space_group_name_H-M   'P 1'
#
loop_
_entity.id
_entity.type
_entity.pdbx_description
1 polymer ?
#
loop_
_entity_poly.entity_id
_entity_poly.type
_entity_poly.pdbx_seq_one_letter_code
_entity_poly.pdbx_strand_id
1 'polypeptide(L)'
;NEYEDLKIIVRKKGEMKTLYVQDFNEKQKYLVGEYDLEILTFPRINLSDIKISQSHTTTIQFQNPGVLNLSFPGSAYASLYLEKDNELKWLKDFNPNLTRYKIVMQPGRYRIIYRSINAKKSIYTEEKRFEIKSGASTNINF
;
A
#
# COMPACT_ATOMS: atom_id res chain seq x y z
N ASN A 1 -6.93 7.94 -10.61
CA ASN A 1 -6.26 7.05 -9.65
C ASN A 1 -4.90 6.72 -10.26
N GLU A 2 -3.80 6.74 -9.49
CA GLU A 2 -2.46 6.43 -10.02
C GLU A 2 -2.19 4.92 -10.14
N TYR A 3 -3.08 4.09 -9.56
CA TYR A 3 -3.15 2.67 -9.90
C TYR A 3 -3.83 2.51 -11.26
N GLU A 4 -3.14 1.89 -12.22
CA GLU A 4 -3.66 1.65 -13.58
C GLU A 4 -4.89 0.74 -13.58
N ASP A 5 -4.92 -0.28 -12.70
CA ASP A 5 -6.03 -1.22 -12.56
C ASP A 5 -6.28 -1.58 -11.08
N LEU A 6 -6.93 -0.67 -10.34
CA LEU A 6 -7.26 -0.93 -8.94
C LEU A 6 -8.49 -1.82 -8.84
N LYS A 7 -8.29 -3.06 -8.40
CA LYS A 7 -9.38 -3.99 -8.06
C LYS A 7 -9.73 -3.95 -6.59
N ILE A 8 -10.98 -4.31 -6.29
CA ILE A 8 -11.51 -4.46 -4.94
C ILE A 8 -12.08 -5.86 -4.82
N ILE A 9 -11.60 -6.65 -3.87
CA ILE A 9 -12.18 -7.95 -3.55
C ILE A 9 -13.31 -7.73 -2.56
N VAL A 10 -14.50 -8.20 -2.92
CA VAL A 10 -15.70 -8.14 -2.08
C VAL A 10 -15.98 -9.53 -1.52
N ARG A 11 -16.21 -9.60 -0.21
CA ARG A 11 -16.57 -10.82 0.52
C ARG A 11 -17.79 -10.55 1.38
N LYS A 12 -18.61 -11.57 1.64
CA LYS A 12 -19.63 -11.46 2.69
C LYS A 12 -18.94 -11.48 4.05
N LYS A 13 -19.52 -10.78 5.02
CA LYS A 13 -18.97 -10.72 6.38
C LYS A 13 -18.70 -12.12 6.93
N GLY A 14 -17.48 -12.34 7.41
CA GLY A 14 -17.07 -13.60 8.01
C GLY A 14 -16.82 -14.75 7.01
N GLU A 15 -17.00 -14.52 5.71
CA GLU A 15 -16.65 -15.48 4.66
C GLU A 15 -15.32 -15.09 4.00
N MET A 16 -14.39 -16.04 3.89
CA MET A 16 -13.12 -15.80 3.16
C MET A 16 -13.25 -15.97 1.64
N LYS A 17 -14.38 -16.51 1.18
CA LYS A 17 -14.65 -16.73 -0.24
C LYS A 17 -14.85 -15.39 -0.93
N THR A 18 -14.07 -15.13 -1.98
CA THR A 18 -14.31 -14.00 -2.88
C THR A 18 -15.71 -14.12 -3.48
N LEU A 19 -16.56 -13.14 -3.19
CA LEU A 19 -17.88 -13.04 -3.79
C LEU A 19 -17.78 -12.41 -5.17
N TYR A 20 -17.01 -11.32 -5.28
CA TYR A 20 -16.87 -10.54 -6.49
C TYR A 20 -15.55 -9.78 -6.50
N VAL A 21 -14.99 -9.57 -7.69
CA VAL A 21 -13.84 -8.68 -7.92
C VAL A 21 -14.39 -7.47 -8.66
N GLN A 22 -14.48 -6.36 -7.97
CA GLN A 22 -15.07 -5.12 -8.45
C GLN A 22 -13.99 -4.17 -8.96
N ASP A 23 -14.30 -3.45 -10.03
CA ASP A 23 -13.42 -2.40 -10.55
C ASP A 23 -13.56 -1.11 -9.75
N PHE A 24 -12.46 -0.37 -9.62
CA PHE A 24 -12.52 0.96 -9.01
C PHE A 24 -13.45 1.89 -9.81
N ASN A 25 -14.33 2.60 -9.10
CA ASN A 25 -15.44 3.41 -9.64
C ASN A 25 -16.62 2.62 -10.25
N GLU A 26 -16.61 1.30 -10.24
CA GLU A 26 -17.78 0.52 -10.62
C GLU A 26 -18.89 0.68 -9.58
N LYS A 27 -20.13 0.86 -10.02
CA LYS A 27 -21.30 0.79 -9.15
C LYS A 27 -21.93 -0.59 -9.29
N GLN A 28 -21.84 -1.39 -8.23
CA GLN A 28 -22.38 -2.75 -8.21
C GLN A 28 -23.56 -2.88 -7.24
N LYS A 29 -24.59 -3.64 -7.62
CA LYS A 29 -25.73 -3.98 -6.76
C LYS A 29 -25.44 -5.25 -5.97
N TYR A 30 -25.52 -5.17 -4.65
CA TYR A 30 -25.40 -6.30 -3.74
C TYR A 30 -26.72 -6.57 -3.01
N LEU A 31 -26.86 -7.77 -2.46
CA LEU A 31 -27.95 -8.07 -1.54
C LEU A 31 -27.78 -7.28 -0.23
N VAL A 32 -28.87 -7.06 0.48
CA VAL A 32 -28.83 -6.40 1.80
C VAL A 32 -28.03 -7.29 2.77
N GLY A 33 -27.08 -6.69 3.49
CA GLY A 33 -26.20 -7.42 4.38
C GLY A 33 -24.94 -6.65 4.73
N GLU A 34 -23.98 -7.36 5.32
CA GLU A 34 -22.66 -6.85 5.71
C GLU A 34 -21.57 -7.52 4.88
N TYR A 35 -20.60 -6.73 4.45
CA TYR A 35 -19.54 -7.14 3.53
C TYR A 35 -18.18 -6.67 4.00
N ASP A 36 -17.16 -7.47 3.71
CA ASP A 36 -15.76 -7.13 3.90
C ASP A 36 -15.13 -6.80 2.54
N LEU A 37 -14.41 -5.70 2.48
CA LEU A 37 -13.74 -5.19 1.28
C LEU A 37 -12.23 -5.23 1.48
N GLU A 38 -11.53 -5.84 0.53
CA GLU A 38 -10.08 -5.76 0.42
C GLU A 38 -9.73 -4.97 -0.84
N ILE A 39 -9.28 -3.73 -0.64
CA ILE A 39 -8.87 -2.84 -1.71
C ILE A 39 -7.40 -3.13 -2.02
N LEU A 40 -7.09 -3.44 -3.28
CA LEU A 40 -5.76 -3.91 -3.70
C LEU A 40 -4.71 -2.77 -3.83
N THR A 41 -4.74 -1.80 -2.93
CA THR A 41 -3.71 -0.77 -2.79
C THR A 41 -2.42 -1.31 -2.17
N PHE A 42 -1.40 -0.46 -2.11
CA PHE A 42 -0.16 -0.71 -1.36
C PHE A 42 0.09 0.40 -0.33
N PRO A 43 0.11 0.10 0.98
CA PRO A 43 -0.34 -1.14 1.60
C PRO A 43 -1.84 -1.43 1.35
N ARG A 44 -2.25 -2.70 1.52
CA ARG A 44 -3.66 -3.14 1.38
C ARG A 44 -4.56 -2.39 2.37
N ILE A 45 -5.71 -1.92 1.90
CA ILE A 45 -6.75 -1.38 2.76
C ILE A 45 -7.83 -2.45 2.93
N ASN A 46 -8.06 -2.86 4.17
CA ASN A 46 -9.14 -3.77 4.53
C ASN A 46 -10.21 -2.99 5.27
N LEU A 47 -11.45 -3.09 4.82
CA LEU A 47 -12.61 -2.49 5.44
C LEU A 47 -13.59 -3.60 5.78
N SER A 48 -13.90 -3.75 7.06
CA SER A 48 -14.83 -4.77 7.54
C SER A 48 -16.19 -4.16 7.87
N ASP A 49 -17.22 -5.01 7.91
CA ASP A 49 -18.56 -4.65 8.39
C ASP A 49 -19.24 -3.53 7.58
N ILE A 50 -18.98 -3.48 6.27
CA ILE A 50 -19.64 -2.52 5.38
C ILE A 50 -21.10 -2.91 5.18
N LYS A 51 -22.00 -2.10 5.74
CA LYS A 51 -23.44 -2.32 5.66
C LYS A 51 -24.01 -1.83 4.32
N ILE A 52 -24.69 -2.73 3.63
CA ILE A 52 -25.49 -2.43 2.43
C ILE A 52 -26.97 -2.52 2.80
N SER A 53 -27.70 -1.41 2.65
CA SER A 53 -29.13 -1.33 2.93
C SER A 53 -29.96 -1.16 1.67
N GLN A 54 -31.23 -1.55 1.75
CA GLN A 54 -32.17 -1.43 0.64
C GLN A 54 -32.29 0.03 0.16
N SER A 55 -32.37 0.21 -1.16
CA SER A 55 -32.59 1.52 -1.78
C SER A 55 -31.54 2.59 -1.42
N HIS A 56 -30.36 2.19 -0.95
CA HIS A 56 -29.27 3.08 -0.60
C HIS A 56 -27.99 2.73 -1.37
N THR A 57 -27.17 3.73 -1.67
CA THR A 57 -25.85 3.53 -2.26
C THR A 57 -24.80 3.85 -1.19
N THR A 58 -24.14 2.82 -0.66
CA THR A 58 -23.00 2.99 0.25
C THR A 58 -21.77 3.37 -0.56
N THR A 59 -21.21 4.55 -0.33
CA THR A 59 -20.01 5.05 -1.02
C THR A 59 -18.82 5.01 -0.07
N ILE A 60 -17.76 4.33 -0.50
CA ILE A 60 -16.49 4.26 0.23
C ILE A 60 -15.50 5.22 -0.42
N GLN A 61 -14.89 6.08 0.39
CA GLN A 61 -13.84 7.00 -0.04
C GLN A 61 -12.57 6.74 0.77
N PHE A 62 -11.44 6.79 0.09
CA PHE A 62 -10.11 6.74 0.70
C PHE A 62 -9.20 7.74 0.01
N GLN A 63 -8.09 8.07 0.66
CA GLN A 63 -7.16 9.07 0.15
C GLN A 63 -6.51 8.61 -1.15
N ASN A 64 -6.25 9.55 -2.07
CA ASN A 64 -5.52 9.21 -3.28
C ASN A 64 -4.09 8.75 -2.92
N PRO A 65 -3.52 7.79 -3.65
CA PRO A 65 -2.12 7.43 -3.47
C PRO A 65 -1.20 8.63 -3.76
N GLY A 66 0.03 8.51 -3.29
CA GLY A 66 1.16 9.30 -3.79
C GLY A 66 2.21 8.40 -4.45
N VAL A 67 3.27 9.01 -4.96
CA VAL A 67 4.34 8.31 -5.67
C VAL A 67 5.66 8.45 -4.91
N LEU A 68 6.25 7.34 -4.54
CA LEU A 68 7.64 7.27 -4.06
C LEU A 68 8.58 7.02 -5.25
N ASN A 69 9.47 7.95 -5.52
CA ASN A 69 10.65 7.70 -6.35
C ASN A 69 11.84 7.47 -5.42
N LEU A 70 12.43 6.28 -5.53
CA LEU A 70 13.54 5.84 -4.70
C LEU A 70 14.75 5.58 -5.57
N SER A 71 15.91 6.08 -5.15
CA SER A 71 17.19 5.73 -5.75
C SER A 71 18.22 5.28 -4.72
N PHE A 72 18.99 4.26 -5.11
CA PHE A 72 20.13 3.73 -4.37
C PHE A 72 21.41 4.04 -5.14
N PRO A 73 22.54 4.31 -4.45
CA PRO A 73 23.81 4.64 -5.08
C PRO A 73 24.47 3.43 -5.78
N GLY A 74 24.03 2.22 -5.44
CA GLY A 74 24.49 0.96 -6.01
C GLY A 74 23.71 -0.22 -5.45
N SER A 75 24.14 -1.44 -5.78
CA SER A 75 23.51 -2.67 -5.29
C SER A 75 23.46 -2.76 -3.77
N ALA A 76 22.30 -3.13 -3.24
CA ALA A 76 22.06 -3.10 -1.81
C ALA A 76 20.91 -3.98 -1.37
N TYR A 77 20.96 -4.38 -0.10
CA TYR A 77 19.80 -4.91 0.59
C TYR A 77 19.00 -3.74 1.14
N ALA A 78 17.72 -3.66 0.80
CA ALA A 78 16.84 -2.66 1.36
C ALA A 78 15.45 -3.23 1.60
N SER A 79 14.79 -2.68 2.62
CA SER A 79 13.44 -3.07 3.03
C SER A 79 12.61 -1.82 3.34
N LEU A 80 11.35 -1.84 2.94
CA LEU A 80 10.36 -0.79 3.18
C LEU A 80 9.42 -1.20 4.32
N TYR A 81 9.22 -0.28 5.25
CA TYR A 81 8.35 -0.44 6.41
C TYR A 81 7.30 0.67 6.47
N LEU A 82 6.10 0.32 6.91
CA LEU A 82 5.07 1.26 7.36
C LEU A 82 5.27 1.53 8.85
N GLU A 83 5.30 2.80 9.24
CA GLU A 83 5.27 3.19 10.64
C GLU A 83 3.81 3.37 11.07
N LYS A 84 3.30 2.48 11.91
CA LYS A 84 1.92 2.54 12.41
C LYS A 84 1.87 2.06 13.85
N ASP A 85 1.14 2.78 14.71
CA ASP A 85 0.92 2.41 16.11
C ASP A 85 2.23 2.18 16.90
N ASN A 86 3.26 3.00 16.63
CA ASN A 86 4.63 2.86 17.14
C ASN A 86 5.36 1.56 16.73
N GLU A 87 4.83 0.81 15.77
CA GLU A 87 5.44 -0.39 15.22
C GLU A 87 5.92 -0.19 13.79
N LEU A 88 6.95 -0.97 13.41
CA LEU A 88 7.43 -1.07 12.04
C LEU A 88 6.83 -2.31 11.39
N LYS A 89 5.84 -2.11 10.52
CA LYS A 89 5.26 -3.18 9.72
C LYS A 89 6.04 -3.32 8.42
N TRP A 90 6.72 -4.45 8.24
CA TRP A 90 7.40 -4.78 6.98
C TRP A 90 6.39 -4.85 5.82
N LEU A 91 6.74 -4.22 4.69
CA LEU A 91 5.90 -4.21 3.48
C LEU A 91 6.52 -4.99 2.33
N LYS A 92 7.78 -4.73 2.01
CA LYS A 92 8.51 -5.39 0.93
C LYS A 92 10.00 -5.22 1.06
N ASP A 93 10.73 -6.12 0.43
CA ASP A 93 12.15 -5.96 0.12
C ASP A 93 12.34 -5.43 -1.30
N PHE A 94 13.50 -4.82 -1.52
CA PHE A 94 13.93 -4.35 -2.82
C PHE A 94 14.91 -5.36 -3.45
N ASN A 95 14.81 -5.55 -4.77
CA ASN A 95 15.73 -6.39 -5.53
C ASN A 95 17.15 -5.77 -5.50
N PRO A 96 18.17 -6.45 -4.97
CA PRO A 96 19.51 -5.89 -4.83
C PRO A 96 20.20 -5.47 -6.14
N ASN A 97 19.73 -5.96 -7.27
CA ASN A 97 20.28 -5.65 -8.60
C ASN A 97 19.67 -4.39 -9.23
N LEU A 98 18.60 -3.82 -8.65
CA LEU A 98 17.96 -2.61 -9.14
C LEU A 98 18.26 -1.44 -8.19
N THR A 99 18.54 -0.28 -8.78
CA THR A 99 18.92 0.93 -8.04
C THR A 99 17.85 2.00 -8.08
N ARG A 100 16.77 1.83 -8.86
CA ARG A 100 15.70 2.82 -9.02
C ARG A 100 14.35 2.15 -8.92
N TYR A 101 13.45 2.78 -8.17
CA TYR A 101 12.06 2.33 -8.03
C TYR A 101 11.11 3.51 -8.12
N LYS A 102 9.98 3.27 -8.77
CA LYS A 102 8.80 4.12 -8.70
C LYS A 102 7.67 3.29 -8.10
N ILE A 103 7.14 3.71 -6.96
CA ILE A 103 6.13 2.96 -6.21
C ILE A 103 4.93 3.86 -5.95
N VAL A 104 3.75 3.42 -6.39
CA VAL A 104 2.48 4.05 -6.05
C VAL A 104 2.00 3.48 -4.73
N MET A 105 1.83 4.34 -3.72
CA MET A 105 1.53 3.90 -2.37
C MET A 105 0.60 4.85 -1.62
N GLN A 106 -0.15 4.31 -0.65
CA GLN A 106 -1.10 5.09 0.14
C GLN A 106 -0.39 6.11 1.03
N PRO A 107 -1.03 7.25 1.35
CA PRO A 107 -0.48 8.20 2.29
C PRO A 107 -0.20 7.58 3.65
N GLY A 108 0.88 8.04 4.28
CA GLY A 108 1.33 7.49 5.56
C GLY A 108 2.81 7.77 5.83
N ARG A 109 3.27 7.34 7.01
CA ARG A 109 4.67 7.44 7.42
C ARG A 109 5.39 6.12 7.16
N TYR A 110 6.56 6.22 6.57
CA TYR A 110 7.32 5.07 6.10
C TYR A 110 8.79 5.21 6.47
N ARG A 111 9.46 4.07 6.51
CA ARG A 111 10.89 3.97 6.73
C ARG A 111 11.49 3.02 5.71
N ILE A 112 12.59 3.43 5.09
CA ILE A 112 13.45 2.52 4.33
C ILE A 112 14.72 2.28 5.13
N ILE A 113 15.07 1.00 5.27
CA ILE A 113 16.35 0.57 5.81
C ILE A 113 17.17 0.05 4.63
N TYR A 114 18.39 0.55 4.50
CA TYR A 114 19.29 0.30 3.38
C TYR A 114 20.66 -0.13 3.89
N ARG A 115 21.27 -1.11 3.22
CA ARG A 115 22.68 -1.46 3.42
C ARG A 115 23.30 -1.91 2.10
N SER A 116 24.39 -1.26 1.70
CA SER A 116 25.17 -1.66 0.53
C SER A 116 25.57 -3.14 0.59
N ILE A 117 25.54 -3.84 -0.55
CA ILE A 117 25.91 -5.26 -0.61
C ILE A 117 27.37 -5.50 -0.23
N ASN A 118 28.24 -4.50 -0.44
CA ASN A 118 29.66 -4.55 -0.13
C ASN A 118 29.95 -4.25 1.35
N ALA A 119 28.95 -3.81 2.12
CA ALA A 119 29.13 -3.47 3.52
C ALA A 119 29.20 -4.74 4.39
N LYS A 120 30.40 -5.03 4.91
CA LYS A 120 30.66 -6.21 5.76
C LYS A 120 30.19 -6.07 7.21
N LYS A 121 29.79 -4.87 7.65
CA LYS A 121 29.36 -4.59 9.03
C LYS A 121 27.98 -3.97 9.05
N SER A 122 27.19 -4.26 10.08
CA SER A 122 25.84 -3.72 10.27
C SER A 122 25.81 -2.22 10.56
N ILE A 123 26.91 -1.64 11.05
CA ILE A 123 27.04 -0.20 11.34
C ILE A 123 26.87 0.69 10.09
N TYR A 124 27.03 0.12 8.89
CA TYR A 124 26.81 0.81 7.61
C TYR A 124 25.35 0.71 7.13
N THR A 125 24.43 0.31 7.99
CA THR A 125 23.00 0.36 7.70
C THR A 125 22.52 1.79 7.86
N GLU A 126 21.87 2.33 6.83
CA GLU A 126 21.23 3.63 6.86
C GLU A 126 19.71 3.49 6.94
N GLU A 127 19.06 4.36 7.70
CA GLU A 127 17.60 4.48 7.71
C GLU A 127 17.16 5.89 7.28
N LYS A 128 16.13 5.96 6.43
CA LYS A 128 15.46 7.22 6.07
C LYS A 128 13.97 7.11 6.35
N ARG A 129 13.46 8.02 7.17
CA ARG A 129 12.03 8.19 7.45
C ARG A 129 11.45 9.25 6.52
N PHE A 130 10.26 8.99 5.99
CA PHE A 130 9.58 9.90 5.08
C PHE A 130 8.07 9.74 5.19
N GLU A 131 7.35 10.72 4.67
CA GLU A 131 5.89 10.72 4.61
C GLU A 131 5.45 10.78 3.15
N ILE A 132 4.50 9.92 2.80
CA ILE A 132 3.80 9.99 1.52
C ILE A 132 2.53 10.80 1.71
N LYS A 133 2.37 11.82 0.88
CA LYS A 133 1.17 12.67 0.85
C LYS A 133 0.31 12.32 -0.36
N SER A 134 -1.00 12.45 -0.22
CA SER A 134 -1.98 12.19 -1.28
C SER A 134 -1.71 13.05 -2.50
N GLY A 135 -1.57 12.41 -3.68
CA GLY A 135 -1.35 13.08 -4.97
C GLY A 135 0.01 13.77 -5.12
N ALA A 136 0.94 13.54 -4.18
CA ALA A 136 2.27 14.13 -4.22
C ALA A 136 3.34 13.09 -4.57
N SER A 137 4.42 13.56 -5.19
CA SER A 137 5.62 12.75 -5.40
C SER A 137 6.66 13.02 -4.31
N THR A 138 7.20 11.96 -3.73
CA THR A 138 8.25 11.99 -2.72
C THR A 138 9.50 11.34 -3.29
N ASN A 139 10.61 12.06 -3.26
CA ASN A 139 11.89 11.58 -3.77
C ASN A 139 12.82 11.25 -2.62
N ILE A 140 13.29 10.00 -2.56
CA ILE A 140 14.25 9.52 -1.57
C ILE A 140 15.47 9.00 -2.31
N ASN A 141 16.63 9.58 -2.02
CA ASN A 141 17.91 9.14 -2.56
C ASN A 141 18.77 8.71 -1.39
N PHE A 142 19.38 7.54 -1.47
CA PHE A 142 20.36 7.06 -0.50
C PHE A 142 21.74 7.60 -0.83
#